data_AF-A0A811NI01-F1
#
_entry.id   AF-A0A811NI01-F1
#
_cell.length_a   1.000
_cell.length_b   1.000
_cell.length_c   1.000
_cell.angle_alpha   90.00
_cell.angle_beta   90.00
_cell.angle_gamma   90.00
#
_symmetry.space_group_name_H-M   'P 1'
#
loop_
_entity.id
_entity.type
_entity.pdbx_description
1 polymer ?
#
loop_
_entity_poly.entity_id
_entity_poly.type
_entity_poly.pdbx_seq_one_letter_code
_entity_poly.pdbx_strand_id
1 'polypeptide(L)'
;MVDAIYAALEKAGAPGVRVVVSESGWPSAGGFAASVDNARTYNQGLIDHVYRGTPKRSGVLETYVFAMFNENQKPGDATERKFGLFCPDKQPVYPVTFPK
;
A
#
# COMPACT_ATOMS: atom_id res chain seq x y z
N MET A 1 -0.40 -4.21 11.37
CA MET A 1 1.00 -4.68 11.21
C MET A 1 2.04 -3.64 11.61
N VAL A 2 1.84 -2.33 11.39
CA VAL A 2 2.82 -1.28 11.77
C VAL A 2 3.21 -1.31 13.26
N ASP A 3 2.25 -1.47 14.17
CA ASP A 3 2.54 -1.52 15.62
C ASP A 3 3.42 -2.70 16.04
N ALA A 4 3.41 -3.80 15.28
CA ALA A 4 4.30 -4.92 15.53
C ALA A 4 5.77 -4.55 15.24
N ILE A 5 6.02 -3.75 14.21
CA ILE A 5 7.35 -3.23 13.88
C ILE A 5 7.84 -2.27 14.96
N TYR A 6 6.98 -1.35 15.43
CA TYR A 6 7.31 -0.47 16.55
C TYR A 6 7.62 -1.26 17.83
N ALA A 7 6.83 -2.29 18.15
CA ALA A 7 7.09 -3.14 19.31
C ALA A 7 8.43 -3.91 19.19
N ALA A 8 8.80 -4.34 17.98
CA ALA A 8 10.09 -4.99 17.74
C ALA A 8 11.26 -4.01 17.92
N LEU A 9 11.16 -2.79 17.40
CA LEU A 9 12.17 -1.74 17.56
C LEU A 9 12.38 -1.36 19.04
N GLU A 10 11.29 -1.27 19.81
CA GLU A 10 11.36 -1.05 21.26
C GLU A 10 12.14 -2.17 21.96
N LYS A 11 11.84 -3.44 21.65
CA LYS A 11 12.58 -4.59 22.20
C LYS A 11 14.05 -4.63 21.77
N ALA A 12 14.37 -4.10 20.60
CA ALA A 12 15.74 -3.97 20.11
C ALA A 12 16.50 -2.76 20.70
N GLY A 13 15.90 -2.00 21.62
CA GLY A 13 16.53 -0.82 22.23
C GLY A 13 16.55 0.41 21.32
N ALA A 14 15.74 0.43 20.26
CA ALA A 14 15.68 1.50 19.26
C ALA A 14 14.29 2.18 19.17
N PRO A 15 13.67 2.61 20.29
CA PRO A 15 12.28 3.10 20.31
C PRO A 15 12.05 4.43 19.57
N GLY A 16 13.13 5.13 19.21
CA GLY A 16 13.10 6.41 18.49
C GLY A 16 13.20 6.28 16.96
N VAL A 17 13.42 5.07 16.43
CA VAL A 17 13.48 4.86 14.98
C VAL A 17 12.08 5.03 14.39
N ARG A 18 11.97 5.91 13.39
CA ARG A 18 10.72 6.14 12.65
C ARG A 18 10.48 5.03 11.65
N VAL A 19 9.22 4.63 11.50
CA VAL A 19 8.78 3.66 10.49
C VAL A 19 8.14 4.40 9.33
N VAL A 20 8.57 4.06 8.11
CA VAL A 20 7.93 4.45 6.85
C VAL A 20 7.40 3.18 6.21
N VAL A 21 6.15 3.20 5.71
CA VAL A 21 5.60 2.10 4.94
C VAL A 21 6.07 2.26 3.50
N SER A 22 7.19 1.60 3.17
CA SER A 22 7.82 1.75 1.86
C SER A 22 7.01 1.19 0.71
N GLU A 23 6.15 0.19 0.97
CA GLU A 23 5.28 -0.41 -0.03
C GLU A 23 4.01 -0.95 0.62
N SER A 24 2.86 -0.65 0.04
CA SER A 24 1.57 -1.25 0.38
C SER A 24 0.61 -1.09 -0.80
N GLY A 25 -0.14 -2.13 -1.12
CA GLY A 25 -1.05 -2.11 -2.26
C GLY A 25 -1.88 -3.38 -2.33
N TRP A 26 -2.80 -3.43 -3.30
CA TRP A 26 -3.67 -4.58 -3.52
C TRP A 26 -3.85 -4.84 -5.03
N PRO A 27 -3.73 -6.10 -5.50
CA PRO A 27 -3.80 -6.41 -6.92
C PRO A 27 -5.23 -6.33 -7.45
N SER A 28 -5.38 -5.85 -8.68
CA SER A 28 -6.67 -5.65 -9.35
C SER A 28 -7.21 -6.88 -10.07
N ALA A 29 -6.39 -7.92 -10.26
CA ALA A 29 -6.75 -9.17 -10.95
C ALA A 29 -5.69 -10.26 -10.69
N GLY A 30 -5.92 -11.47 -11.20
CA GLY A 30 -4.91 -12.53 -11.29
C GLY A 30 -4.95 -13.55 -10.14
N GLY A 31 -5.84 -13.41 -9.17
CA GLY A 31 -5.94 -14.33 -8.04
C GLY A 31 -7.21 -14.15 -7.21
N PHE A 32 -7.39 -14.98 -6.19
CA PHE A 32 -8.51 -14.86 -5.25
C PHE A 32 -8.48 -13.49 -4.55
N ALA A 33 -9.65 -12.86 -4.41
CA ALA A 33 -9.82 -11.51 -3.85
C ALA A 33 -9.08 -10.36 -4.58
N ALA A 34 -8.38 -10.64 -5.69
CA ALA A 34 -7.80 -9.62 -6.56
C ALA A 34 -8.86 -9.15 -7.56
N SER A 35 -9.50 -8.03 -7.26
CA SER A 35 -10.50 -7.39 -8.13
C SER A 35 -10.26 -5.88 -8.14
N VAL A 36 -10.73 -5.21 -9.21
CA VAL A 36 -10.68 -3.76 -9.34
C VAL A 36 -11.35 -3.07 -8.13
N ASP A 37 -12.51 -3.57 -7.69
CA ASP A 37 -13.24 -3.00 -6.55
C ASP A 37 -12.49 -3.15 -5.24
N ASN A 38 -11.88 -4.31 -4.98
CA ASN A 38 -11.09 -4.54 -3.78
C ASN A 38 -9.82 -3.68 -3.79
N ALA A 39 -9.13 -3.60 -4.94
CA ALA A 39 -7.93 -2.79 -5.08
C ALA A 39 -8.20 -1.30 -4.85
N ARG A 40 -9.28 -0.78 -5.45
CA ARG A 40 -9.74 0.59 -5.21
C ARG A 40 -10.07 0.82 -3.73
N THR A 41 -10.84 -0.08 -3.13
CA THR A 41 -11.27 0.03 -1.73
C THR A 41 -10.07 0.05 -0.78
N TYR A 42 -9.11 -0.85 -1.00
CA TYR A 42 -7.89 -0.91 -0.20
C TYR A 42 -7.05 0.36 -0.35
N ASN A 43 -6.73 0.75 -1.59
CA ASN A 43 -5.82 1.87 -1.84
C ASN A 43 -6.41 3.22 -1.43
N GLN A 44 -7.70 3.48 -1.70
CA GLN A 44 -8.34 4.71 -1.21
C GLN A 44 -8.46 4.70 0.31
N GLY A 45 -8.86 3.57 0.90
CA GLY A 45 -8.94 3.41 2.35
C GLY A 45 -7.59 3.60 3.04
N LEU A 46 -6.50 3.12 2.41
CA LEU A 46 -5.13 3.35 2.87
C LEU A 46 -4.82 4.85 2.87
N ILE A 47 -4.97 5.53 1.72
CA ILE A 47 -4.72 6.98 1.58
C ILE A 47 -5.50 7.78 2.64
N ASP A 48 -6.76 7.46 2.86
CA ASP A 48 -7.59 8.16 3.84
C ASP A 48 -7.16 7.86 5.30
N HIS A 49 -6.61 6.66 5.54
CA HIS A 49 -6.22 6.18 6.86
C HIS A 49 -4.90 6.75 7.36
N VAL A 50 -3.89 6.92 6.49
CA VAL A 50 -2.51 7.21 6.91
C VAL A 50 -2.35 8.49 7.74
N TYR A 51 -3.29 9.43 7.65
CA TYR A 51 -3.30 10.66 8.45
C TYR A 51 -3.57 10.45 9.94
N ARG A 52 -4.18 9.32 10.30
CA ARG A 52 -4.52 8.98 11.70
C ARG A 52 -3.37 8.27 12.41
N GLY A 53 -2.54 7.54 11.65
CA GLY A 53 -1.52 6.65 12.19
C GLY A 53 -2.13 5.39 12.78
N THR A 54 -1.51 4.87 13.83
CA THR A 54 -1.92 3.61 14.48
C THR A 54 -2.26 3.82 15.96
N PRO A 55 -2.93 2.84 16.60
CA PRO A 55 -3.21 2.91 18.04
C PRO A 55 -1.97 3.16 18.91
N LYS A 56 -0.81 2.56 18.59
CA LYS A 56 0.43 2.78 19.35
C LYS A 56 1.16 4.08 18.98
N ARG A 57 1.04 4.54 17.72
CA ARG A 57 1.71 5.73 17.20
C ARG A 57 0.74 6.55 16.36
N SER A 58 0.08 7.52 17.01
CA SER A 58 -0.81 8.46 16.33
C SER A 58 -0.02 9.44 15.46
N GLY A 59 -0.69 9.99 14.44
CA GLY A 59 -0.13 10.98 13.53
C GLY A 59 0.17 10.42 12.14
N VAL A 60 0.59 11.30 11.23
CA VAL A 60 0.78 10.96 9.82
C VAL A 60 1.84 9.87 9.65
N LEU A 61 1.46 8.81 8.94
CA LEU A 61 2.34 7.71 8.56
C LEU A 61 2.77 7.87 7.09
N GLU A 62 4.04 8.20 6.86
CA GLU A 62 4.59 8.22 5.51
C GLU A 62 4.46 6.84 4.87
N THR A 63 3.77 6.80 3.73
CA THR A 63 3.37 5.56 3.05
C THR A 63 3.45 5.72 1.55
N TYR A 64 4.02 4.74 0.87
CA TYR A 64 4.11 4.68 -0.58
C TYR A 64 3.21 3.55 -1.10
N VAL A 65 2.29 3.91 -2.00
CA VAL A 65 1.39 2.95 -2.63
C VAL A 65 2.15 2.19 -3.72
N PHE A 66 2.15 0.87 -3.61
CA PHE A 66 2.70 -0.02 -4.61
C PHE A 66 1.59 -0.45 -5.59
N ALA A 67 1.64 -0.09 -6.87
CA ALA A 67 2.66 0.72 -7.56
C ALA A 67 2.02 1.64 -8.61
N MET A 68 2.82 2.49 -9.25
CA MET A 68 2.32 3.39 -10.29
C MET A 68 1.68 2.63 -11.47
N PHE A 69 2.37 1.61 -12.00
CA PHE A 69 1.93 0.90 -13.21
C PHE A 69 1.81 -0.60 -12.99
N ASN A 70 0.96 -1.24 -13.79
CA ASN A 70 0.99 -2.69 -13.97
C ASN A 70 2.30 -3.11 -14.67
N GLU A 71 3.09 -3.96 -14.01
CA GLU A 71 4.40 -4.39 -14.50
C GLU A 71 4.33 -5.78 -15.14
N ASN A 72 4.20 -5.84 -16.46
CA ASN A 72 3.96 -7.08 -17.21
C ASN A 72 5.11 -8.10 -17.18
N GLN A 73 6.33 -7.67 -16.83
CA GLN A 73 7.52 -8.52 -16.75
C GLN A 73 7.78 -9.09 -15.35
N LYS A 74 6.94 -8.80 -14.34
CA LYS A 74 7.13 -9.36 -13.02
C LYS A 74 7.03 -10.91 -13.02
N PRO A 75 8.00 -11.62 -12.41
CA PRO A 75 7.94 -13.06 -12.24
C PRO A 75 6.95 -13.44 -11.13
N GLY A 76 6.67 -14.73 -10.97
CA GLY A 76 5.81 -15.23 -9.90
C GLY A 76 4.32 -15.21 -10.25
N ASP A 77 3.49 -14.97 -9.23
CA ASP A 77 2.04 -15.08 -9.33
C ASP A 77 1.44 -14.08 -10.33
N ALA A 78 0.30 -14.44 -10.92
CA ALA A 78 -0.37 -13.58 -11.89
C ALA A 78 -0.81 -12.23 -11.31
N THR A 79 -0.99 -12.14 -9.99
CA THR A 79 -1.29 -10.90 -9.24
C THR A 79 -0.15 -9.89 -9.28
N GLU A 80 1.11 -10.33 -9.36
CA GLU A 80 2.30 -9.46 -9.35
C GLU A 80 2.29 -8.44 -10.49
N ARG A 81 1.62 -8.79 -11.59
CA ARG A 81 1.51 -7.94 -12.80
C ARG A 81 0.32 -6.97 -12.73
N LYS A 82 -0.38 -6.90 -11.59
CA LYS A 82 -1.71 -6.28 -11.45
C LYS A 82 -1.85 -5.30 -10.26
N PHE A 83 -0.74 -4.88 -9.64
CA PHE A 83 -0.72 -3.91 -8.53
C PHE A 83 -0.80 -2.44 -8.96
N GLY A 84 -0.71 -2.14 -10.26
CA GLY A 84 -0.69 -0.78 -10.76
C GLY A 84 -1.97 0.00 -10.44
N LEU A 85 -1.80 1.26 -10.03
CA LEU A 85 -2.87 2.27 -10.05
C LEU A 85 -3.25 2.62 -11.50
N PHE A 86 -2.28 2.54 -12.41
CA PHE A 86 -2.43 2.83 -13.83
C PHE A 86 -2.02 1.64 -14.71
N CYS A 87 -2.64 1.55 -15.88
CA CYS A 87 -2.16 0.73 -16.97
C CYS A 87 -0.90 1.37 -17.61
N PRO A 88 -0.08 0.61 -18.35
CA PRO A 88 1.11 1.17 -19.02
C PRO A 88 0.81 2.28 -20.03
N ASP A 89 -0.41 2.33 -20.56
CA ASP A 89 -0.94 3.40 -21.43
C ASP A 89 -1.38 4.66 -20.66
N LYS A 90 -1.11 4.70 -19.34
CA LYS A 90 -1.41 5.80 -18.40
C LYS A 90 -2.89 5.95 -18.07
N GLN A 91 -3.76 5.07 -18.58
CA GLN A 91 -5.15 5.05 -18.14
C GLN A 91 -5.23 4.52 -16.70
N PRO A 92 -6.08 5.11 -15.84
CA PRO A 92 -6.27 4.58 -14.49
C PRO A 92 -6.90 3.18 -14.57
N VAL A 93 -6.41 2.24 -13.76
CA VAL A 93 -7.07 0.94 -13.58
C VAL A 93 -8.39 1.13 -12.82
N TYR A 94 -8.39 2.07 -11.87
CA TYR A 94 -9.54 2.52 -11.11
C TYR A 94 -9.32 3.97 -10.66
N PRO A 95 -10.40 4.72 -10.39
CA PRO A 95 -10.28 6.07 -9.85
C PRO A 95 -9.73 6.03 -8.41
N VAL A 96 -8.67 6.81 -8.16
CA VAL A 96 -8.04 7.03 -6.85
C VAL A 96 -7.76 8.52 -6.68
N THR A 97 -7.94 9.05 -5.47
CA THR A 97 -7.67 10.46 -5.18
C THR A 97 -6.54 10.56 -4.16
N PHE A 98 -5.46 11.24 -4.57
CA PHE A 98 -4.37 11.63 -3.67
C PHE A 98 -4.64 13.02 -3.09
N PRO A 99 -4.11 13.31 -1.88
CA PRO A 99 -4.08 14.68 -1.35
C PRO A 99 -3.40 15.65 -2.33
N LYS A 100 -3.83 16.91 -2.28
CA LYS A 100 -3.19 18.01 -3.00
C LYS A 100 -1.99 18.55 -2.23
#